data_AF-A0A936YXQ8-F1
#
_entry.id   AF-A0A936YXQ8-F1
#
_cell.length_a   1.000
_cell.length_b   1.000
_cell.length_c   1.000
_cell.angle_alpha   90.00
_cell.angle_beta   90.00
_cell.angle_gamma   90.00
#
_symmetry.space_group_name_H-M   'P 1'
#
loop_
_entity.id
_entity.type
_entity.pdbx_description
1 polymer ?
#
loop_
_entity_poly.entity_id
_entity_poly.type
_entity_poly.pdbx_seq_one_letter_code
_entity_poly.pdbx_strand_id
1 'polypeptide(L)'
;MRSRLVLLVVAILLVAGFVALNWSEVMRPSPLLFGAFVADAPLGAILLALLALAVVAFVLSAGTIRTQSLLESRTHYKELQAQRLLADKAEASRFTELRAYLEENLRELRERDRMLTSELQREMRAQTETTNRMLAARLNELEARFDRGGWSRGAATVPVTPLEPVRSEVVHEHAMAEEARQAQLREEERMRDERMRDERIREEPELRREERPGEQPTGWRRWF
;
A
#
# COMPACT_ATOMS: atom_id res chain seq x y z
N MET A 1 2.52 10.22 36.92
CA MET A 1 3.52 11.13 37.54
C MET A 1 3.04 11.82 38.81
N ARG A 2 1.77 12.22 38.93
CA ARG A 2 1.24 12.93 40.12
C ARG A 2 1.21 12.06 41.38
N SER A 3 0.88 10.77 41.27
CA SER A 3 0.85 9.82 42.41
C SER A 3 2.18 9.70 43.14
N ARG A 4 3.31 9.60 42.43
CA ARG A 4 4.65 9.55 43.04
C ARG A 4 5.00 10.82 43.83
N LEU A 5 4.58 11.99 43.33
CA LEU A 5 4.79 13.27 44.03
C LEU A 5 3.87 13.39 45.24
N VAL A 6 2.60 13.00 45.11
CA VAL A 6 1.64 12.97 46.23
C VAL A 6 2.13 12.03 47.33
N LEU A 7 2.60 10.83 46.99
CA LEU A 7 3.20 9.90 47.95
C LEU A 7 4.41 10.49 48.67
N LEU A 8 5.30 11.17 47.94
CA LEU A 8 6.47 11.84 48.52
C LEU A 8 6.05 12.97 49.48
N VAL A 9 5.07 13.80 49.10
CA VAL A 9 4.53 14.86 49.97
C VAL A 9 3.90 14.27 51.23
N VAL A 10 3.11 13.22 51.09
CA VAL A 10 2.51 12.51 52.23
C VAL A 10 3.60 11.93 53.14
N ALA A 11 4.64 11.31 52.58
CA ALA A 11 5.77 10.80 53.36
C ALA A 11 6.51 11.92 54.12
N ILE A 12 6.75 13.07 53.48
CA ILE A 12 7.34 14.24 54.15
C ILE A 12 6.45 14.73 55.29
N LEU A 13 5.13 14.81 55.10
CA LEU A 13 4.20 15.24 56.14
C LEU A 13 4.18 14.27 57.33
N LEU A 14 4.23 12.96 57.08
CA LEU A 14 4.33 11.96 58.14
C LEU A 14 5.63 12.10 58.94
N VAL A 15 6.77 12.26 58.25
CA VAL A 15 8.07 12.48 58.90
C VAL A 15 8.05 13.78 59.70
N ALA A 16 7.56 14.89 59.12
CA ALA A 16 7.47 16.18 59.80
C ALA A 16 6.56 16.12 61.03
N GLY A 17 5.41 15.44 60.92
CA GLY A 17 4.51 15.20 62.05
C GLY A 17 5.16 14.39 63.16
N PHE A 18 5.89 13.32 62.81
CA PHE A 18 6.64 12.51 63.77
C PHE A 18 7.72 13.33 64.49
N VAL A 19 8.46 14.16 63.75
CA VAL A 19 9.48 15.06 64.30
C VAL A 19 8.87 16.08 65.24
N ALA A 20 7.74 16.70 64.86
CA ALA A 20 7.05 17.69 65.70
C ALA A 20 6.55 17.07 67.02
N LEU A 21 6.03 15.83 66.96
CA LEU A 21 5.63 15.10 68.16
C LEU A 21 6.81 14.74 69.08
N ASN A 22 7.98 14.48 68.49
CA ASN A 22 9.19 14.06 69.20
C ASN A 22 10.24 15.20 69.29
N TRP A 23 9.80 16.45 69.30
CA TRP A 23 10.69 17.61 69.20
C TRP A 23 11.72 17.69 70.33
N SER A 24 11.32 17.35 71.57
CA SER A 24 12.20 17.34 72.74
C SER A 24 13.35 16.35 72.60
N GLU A 25 13.10 15.18 71.99
CA GLU A 25 14.13 14.17 71.78
C GLU A 25 15.05 14.53 70.61
N VAL A 26 14.50 15.14 69.56
CA VAL A 26 15.28 15.61 68.40
C VAL A 26 16.28 16.70 68.81
N MET A 27 15.90 17.59 69.74
CA MET A 27 16.73 18.69 70.23
C MET A 27 17.56 18.33 71.47
N ARG A 28 17.52 17.09 71.94
CA ARG A 28 18.32 16.64 73.08
C ARG A 28 19.82 16.71 72.72
N PRO A 29 20.64 17.50 73.45
CA PRO A 29 22.08 17.54 73.22
C PRO A 29 22.70 16.17 73.52
N SER A 30 23.59 15.71 72.64
CA SER A 30 24.36 14.48 72.84
C SER A 30 25.83 14.74 72.47
N PRO A 31 26.78 14.16 73.22
CA PRO A 31 28.19 14.27 72.89
C PRO A 31 28.47 13.48 71.61
N LEU A 32 28.89 14.18 70.56
CA LEU A 32 29.13 13.61 69.23
C LEU A 32 30.60 13.77 68.83
N LEU A 33 31.17 12.70 68.28
CA LEU A 33 32.50 12.71 67.71
C LEU A 33 32.43 13.07 66.22
N PHE A 34 32.94 14.24 65.84
CA PHE A 34 33.00 14.72 64.44
C PHE A 34 34.30 14.28 63.73
N GLY A 35 34.91 13.20 64.19
CA GLY A 35 36.22 12.72 63.74
C GLY A 35 37.38 13.40 64.47
N ALA A 36 37.50 14.72 64.36
CA ALA A 36 38.65 15.47 64.92
C ALA A 36 38.39 16.08 66.32
N PHE A 37 37.13 16.27 66.71
CA PHE A 37 36.74 16.85 67.99
C PHE A 37 35.40 16.29 68.47
N VAL A 38 35.16 16.40 69.77
CA VAL A 38 33.87 16.08 70.40
C VAL A 38 33.13 17.37 70.68
N ALA A 39 31.90 17.48 70.22
CA ALA A 39 31.03 18.62 70.53
C ALA A 39 29.61 18.14 70.87
N ASP A 40 28.97 18.83 71.81
CA ASP A 40 27.58 18.57 72.14
C ASP A 40 26.69 19.19 71.06
N ALA A 41 25.99 18.33 70.32
CA ALA A 41 25.02 18.76 69.35
C ALA A 41 23.79 17.83 69.35
N PRO A 42 22.61 18.35 69.01
CA PRO A 42 21.43 17.53 68.84
C PRO A 42 21.57 16.66 67.59
N LEU A 43 21.85 15.36 67.79
CA LEU A 43 22.00 14.38 66.70
C LEU A 43 20.75 14.33 65.81
N GLY A 44 19.55 14.43 66.40
CA GLY A 44 18.29 14.43 65.67
C GLY A 44 18.20 15.59 64.67
N ALA A 45 18.58 16.80 65.08
CA ALA A 45 18.57 17.97 64.21
C ALA A 45 19.55 17.83 63.03
N ILE A 46 20.74 17.27 63.28
CA ILE A 46 21.75 17.04 62.24
C ILE A 46 21.25 16.05 61.19
N LEU A 47 20.69 14.91 61.64
CA LEU A 47 20.14 13.91 60.73
C LEU A 47 18.96 14.45 59.91
N LEU A 48 18.10 15.26 60.52
CA LEU A 48 17.00 15.92 59.80
C LEU A 48 17.49 16.92 58.76
N ALA A 49 18.52 17.70 59.08
CA ALA A 49 19.11 18.64 58.13
C ALA A 49 19.71 17.91 56.92
N LEU A 50 20.44 16.80 57.14
CA LEU A 50 20.98 15.97 56.08
C LEU A 50 19.89 15.31 55.23
N LEU A 51 18.84 14.80 55.86
CA LEU A 51 17.69 14.23 55.17
C LEU A 51 16.99 15.28 54.30
N ALA A 52 16.74 16.47 54.84
CA ALA A 52 16.12 17.56 54.11
C ALA A 52 16.96 17.96 52.89
N LEU A 53 18.28 18.07 53.04
CA LEU A 53 19.21 18.34 51.95
C LEU A 53 19.15 17.26 50.86
N ALA A 54 19.14 15.99 51.24
CA ALA A 54 19.04 14.87 50.31
C ALA A 54 17.71 14.88 49.53
N VAL A 55 16.59 15.17 50.21
CA VAL A 55 15.28 15.30 49.58
C VAL A 55 15.26 16.46 48.57
N VAL A 56 15.82 17.61 48.92
CA VAL A 56 15.92 18.77 48.01
C VAL A 56 16.76 18.41 46.78
N ALA A 57 17.93 17.80 46.96
CA ALA A 57 18.80 17.36 45.86
C ALA A 57 18.09 16.32 44.96
N PHE A 58 17.32 15.41 45.55
CA PHE A 58 16.52 14.44 44.82
C PHE A 58 15.41 15.11 43.99
N VAL A 59 14.69 16.09 44.56
CA VAL A 59 13.64 16.84 43.86
C VAL A 59 14.22 17.66 42.70
N LEU A 60 15.36 18.34 42.91
CA LEU A 60 16.06 19.08 41.87
C LEU A 60 16.50 18.16 40.72
N SER A 61 17.12 17.03 41.04
CA SER A 61 17.55 16.02 40.06
C SER A 61 16.35 15.39 39.32
N ALA A 62 15.25 15.11 40.03
CA ALA A 62 14.04 14.57 39.41
C ALA A 62 13.36 15.59 38.48
N GLY A 63 13.52 16.88 38.72
CA GLY A 63 13.05 17.96 37.85
C GLY A 63 13.83 18.03 36.53
N THR A 64 15.17 17.97 36.60
CA THR A 64 16.03 18.07 35.42
C THR A 64 15.85 16.90 34.45
N ILE A 65 15.58 15.69 34.98
CA ILE A 65 15.35 14.48 34.16
C ILE A 65 14.06 14.59 33.34
N ARG A 66 13.02 15.30 33.81
CA ARG A 66 11.74 15.42 33.07
C ARG A 66 11.78 16.43 31.94
N THR A 67 12.68 17.41 31.99
CA THR A 67 12.79 18.43 30.94
C THR A 67 13.42 17.90 29.66
N GLN A 68 14.27 16.87 29.74
CA GLN A 68 14.93 16.31 28.55
C GLN A 68 13.94 15.59 27.63
N SER A 69 12.99 14.81 28.16
CA SER A 69 12.04 14.07 27.33
C SER A 69 11.01 14.95 26.58
N LEU A 70 10.71 16.14 27.11
CA LEU A 70 9.83 17.11 26.45
C LEU A 70 10.53 17.89 25.32
N LEU A 71 11.83 18.15 25.49
CA LEU A 71 12.66 18.77 24.45
C LEU A 71 12.94 17.79 23.32
N GLU A 72 13.20 16.53 23.65
CA GLU A 72 13.43 15.44 22.69
C GLU A 72 12.20 15.20 21.82
N SER A 73 10.99 15.27 22.38
CA SER A 73 9.74 15.19 21.63
C SER A 73 9.65 16.27 20.54
N ARG A 74 10.04 17.52 20.83
CA ARG A 74 10.02 18.61 19.83
C ARG A 74 11.04 18.41 18.72
N THR A 75 12.19 17.82 19.04
CA THR A 75 13.21 17.48 18.04
C THR A 75 12.72 16.35 17.14
N HIS A 76 12.11 15.30 17.69
CA HIS A 76 11.52 14.21 16.89
C HIS A 76 10.38 14.69 15.97
N TYR A 77 9.55 15.64 16.40
CA TYR A 77 8.55 16.24 15.51
C TYR A 77 9.18 17.03 14.35
N LYS A 78 10.31 17.71 14.59
CA LYS A 78 11.03 18.43 13.53
C LYS A 78 11.72 17.47 12.55
N GLU A 79 12.33 16.41 13.07
CA GLU A 79 12.94 15.35 12.26
C GLU A 79 11.89 14.65 11.38
N LEU A 80 10.73 14.29 11.96
CA LEU A 80 9.62 13.67 11.24
C LEU A 80 8.99 14.63 10.22
N GLN A 81 8.87 15.93 10.53
CA GLN A 81 8.39 16.91 9.57
C GLN A 81 9.38 17.12 8.41
N ALA A 82 10.68 17.16 8.69
CA ALA A 82 11.70 17.25 7.66
C ALA A 82 11.67 16.01 6.75
N GLN A 83 11.55 14.81 7.32
CA GLN A 83 11.41 13.57 6.56
C GLN A 83 10.12 13.52 5.73
N ARG A 84 8.98 14.00 6.28
CA ARG A 84 7.73 14.12 5.51
C ARG A 84 7.87 15.07 4.33
N LEU A 85 8.47 16.24 4.52
CA LEU A 85 8.69 17.19 3.42
C LEU A 85 9.61 16.62 2.33
N LEU A 86 10.63 15.85 2.71
CA LEU A 86 11.50 15.17 1.76
C LEU A 86 10.77 14.03 1.02
N ALA A 87 9.94 13.26 1.73
CA ALA A 87 9.10 12.22 1.15
C ALA A 87 8.05 12.80 0.19
N ASP A 88 7.32 13.84 0.60
CA ASP A 88 6.31 14.52 -0.22
C ASP A 88 6.93 15.11 -1.49
N LYS A 89 8.14 15.65 -1.40
CA LYS A 89 8.88 16.16 -2.57
C LYS A 89 9.31 15.04 -3.51
N ALA A 90 9.77 13.90 -2.96
CA ALA A 90 10.13 12.73 -3.75
C ALA A 90 8.88 12.11 -4.42
N GLU A 91 7.77 12.02 -3.70
CA GLU A 91 6.49 11.56 -4.22
C GLU A 91 5.97 12.48 -5.31
N ALA A 92 6.00 13.81 -5.13
CA ALA A 92 5.60 14.76 -6.16
C ALA A 92 6.44 14.61 -7.44
N SER A 93 7.75 14.33 -7.32
CA SER A 93 8.61 14.05 -8.47
C SER A 93 8.19 12.75 -9.17
N ARG A 94 7.90 11.67 -8.42
CA ARG A 94 7.42 10.40 -8.99
C ARG A 94 6.06 10.54 -9.66
N PHE A 95 5.14 11.31 -9.09
CA PHE A 95 3.85 11.61 -9.71
C PHE A 95 4.03 12.41 -11.01
N THR A 96 4.95 13.37 -11.03
CA THR A 96 5.26 14.16 -12.23
C THR A 96 5.89 13.29 -13.32
N GLU A 97 6.84 12.42 -12.96
CA GLU A 97 7.48 11.48 -13.87
C GLU A 97 6.50 10.46 -14.45
N LEU A 98 5.67 9.84 -13.59
CA LEU A 98 4.64 8.91 -14.04
C LEU A 98 3.63 9.58 -14.97
N ARG A 99 3.24 10.82 -14.66
CA ARG A 99 2.36 11.62 -15.52
C ARG A 99 3.01 11.93 -16.87
N ALA A 100 4.29 12.31 -16.87
CA ALA A 100 5.03 12.55 -18.10
C ALA A 100 5.12 11.29 -18.96
N TYR A 101 5.43 10.14 -18.35
CA TYR A 101 5.46 8.84 -19.02
C TYR A 101 4.10 8.45 -19.60
N LEU A 102 3.01 8.64 -18.85
CA LEU A 102 1.64 8.38 -19.34
C LEU A 102 1.26 9.30 -20.51
N GLU A 103 1.61 10.58 -20.43
CA GLU A 103 1.35 11.54 -21.51
C GLU A 103 2.12 11.16 -22.78
N GLU A 104 3.35 10.70 -22.65
CA GLU A 104 4.17 10.22 -23.77
C GLU A 104 3.60 8.94 -24.40
N ASN A 105 3.24 7.94 -23.59
CA ASN A 105 2.59 6.73 -24.11
C ASN A 105 1.25 7.04 -24.80
N LEU A 106 0.44 7.94 -24.25
CA LEU A 106 -0.81 8.36 -24.89
C LEU A 106 -0.57 9.09 -26.22
N ARG A 107 0.52 9.86 -26.34
CA ARG A 107 0.91 10.49 -27.62
C ARG A 107 1.34 9.44 -28.63
N GLU A 108 2.19 8.49 -28.23
CA GLU A 108 2.65 7.41 -29.11
C GLU A 108 1.48 6.54 -29.60
N LEU A 109 0.54 6.19 -28.70
CA LEU A 109 -0.67 5.45 -29.06
C LEU A 109 -1.55 6.23 -30.04
N ARG A 110 -1.77 7.53 -29.81
CA ARG A 110 -2.53 8.39 -30.74
C ARG A 110 -1.86 8.52 -32.10
N GLU A 111 -0.52 8.54 -32.14
CA GLU A 111 0.22 8.62 -33.38
C GLU A 111 0.14 7.31 -34.17
N ARG A 112 0.30 6.16 -33.51
CA ARG A 112 0.05 4.84 -34.11
C ARG A 112 -1.37 4.71 -34.65
N ASP A 113 -2.36 5.13 -33.87
CA ASP A 113 -3.77 5.05 -34.28
C ASP A 113 -4.07 5.96 -35.49
N ARG A 114 -3.46 7.15 -35.55
CA ARG A 114 -3.50 8.04 -36.74
C ARG A 114 -2.84 7.41 -37.95
N MET A 115 -1.70 6.73 -37.79
CA MET A 115 -1.05 6.02 -38.89
C MET A 115 -1.94 4.91 -39.41
N LEU A 116 -2.43 4.02 -38.54
CA LEU A 116 -3.32 2.91 -38.90
C LEU A 116 -4.61 3.38 -39.58
N THR A 117 -5.27 4.41 -39.04
CA THR A 117 -6.48 5.00 -39.66
C THR A 117 -6.17 5.63 -41.02
N SER A 118 -5.01 6.29 -41.17
CA SER A 118 -4.60 6.86 -42.46
C SER A 118 -4.30 5.78 -43.50
N GLU A 119 -3.70 4.66 -43.09
CA GLU A 119 -3.43 3.52 -43.96
C GLU A 119 -4.72 2.83 -44.39
N LEU A 120 -5.61 2.54 -43.44
CA LEU A 120 -6.94 2.00 -43.71
C LEU A 120 -7.72 2.89 -44.68
N GLN A 121 -7.67 4.21 -44.48
CA GLN A 121 -8.35 5.17 -45.35
C GLN A 121 -7.75 5.21 -46.77
N ARG A 122 -6.43 5.04 -46.90
CA ARG A 122 -5.77 4.93 -48.22
C ARG A 122 -6.16 3.64 -48.92
N GLU A 123 -6.17 2.51 -48.20
CA GLU A 123 -6.58 1.21 -48.74
C GLU A 123 -8.04 1.23 -49.22
N MET A 124 -8.95 1.78 -48.41
CA MET A 124 -10.37 1.93 -48.77
C MET A 124 -10.54 2.79 -50.04
N ARG A 125 -9.77 3.87 -50.18
CA ARG A 125 -9.78 4.70 -51.40
C ARG A 125 -9.25 3.93 -52.61
N ALA A 126 -8.15 3.21 -52.47
CA ALA A 126 -7.57 2.39 -53.53
C ALA A 126 -8.54 1.27 -53.99
N GLN A 127 -9.23 0.62 -53.05
CA GLN A 127 -10.26 -0.37 -53.34
C GLN A 127 -11.45 0.27 -54.06
N THR A 128 -11.89 1.46 -53.64
CA THR A 128 -12.97 2.21 -54.30
C THR A 128 -12.60 2.62 -55.73
N GLU A 129 -11.36 3.06 -55.96
CA GLU A 129 -10.89 3.36 -57.32
C GLU A 129 -10.82 2.12 -58.19
N THR A 130 -10.34 0.99 -57.65
CA THR A 130 -10.23 -0.27 -58.38
C THR A 130 -11.59 -0.83 -58.76
N THR A 131 -12.54 -0.81 -57.83
CA THR A 131 -13.94 -1.20 -58.09
C THR A 131 -14.60 -0.28 -59.11
N ASN A 132 -14.40 1.04 -59.01
CA ASN A 132 -14.94 2.00 -59.99
C ASN A 132 -14.34 1.77 -61.40
N ARG A 133 -13.01 1.56 -61.50
CA ARG A 133 -12.36 1.20 -62.77
C ARG A 133 -12.91 -0.11 -63.35
N MET A 134 -13.14 -1.12 -62.50
CA MET A 134 -13.72 -2.39 -62.94
C MET A 134 -15.17 -2.21 -63.42
N LEU A 135 -15.99 -1.43 -62.71
CA LEU A 135 -17.37 -1.12 -63.12
C LEU A 135 -17.40 -0.37 -64.46
N ALA A 136 -16.54 0.63 -64.65
CA ALA A 136 -16.42 1.35 -65.92
C ALA A 136 -16.01 0.42 -67.08
N ALA A 137 -15.07 -0.50 -66.85
CA ALA A 137 -14.68 -1.49 -67.85
C ALA A 137 -15.84 -2.45 -68.21
N ARG A 138 -16.61 -2.91 -67.21
CA ARG A 138 -17.80 -3.75 -67.43
C ARG A 138 -18.90 -3.01 -68.18
N LEU A 139 -19.14 -1.73 -67.85
CA LEU A 139 -20.08 -0.86 -68.56
C LEU A 139 -19.66 -0.67 -70.02
N ASN A 140 -18.39 -0.37 -70.29
CA ASN A 140 -17.89 -0.22 -71.66
C ASN A 140 -18.03 -1.51 -72.48
N GLU A 141 -17.82 -2.69 -71.87
CA GLU A 141 -18.04 -3.97 -72.55
C GLU A 141 -19.52 -4.24 -72.82
N LEU A 142 -20.43 -3.85 -71.92
CA LEU A 142 -21.87 -3.92 -72.16
C LEU A 142 -22.29 -2.97 -73.28
N GLU A 143 -21.83 -1.72 -73.25
CA GLU A 143 -22.07 -0.73 -74.31
C GLU A 143 -21.56 -1.25 -75.66
N ALA A 144 -20.34 -1.79 -75.70
CA ALA A 144 -19.77 -2.38 -76.91
C ALA A 144 -20.54 -3.62 -77.40
N ARG A 145 -21.27 -4.33 -76.54
CA ARG A 145 -22.19 -5.42 -76.95
C ARG A 145 -23.51 -4.87 -77.51
N PHE A 146 -24.02 -3.79 -76.93
CA PHE A 146 -25.19 -3.09 -77.47
C PHE A 146 -24.89 -2.46 -78.84
N ASP A 147 -23.74 -1.80 -78.99
CA ASP A 147 -23.32 -1.18 -80.25
C ASP A 147 -22.98 -2.21 -81.34
N ARG A 148 -22.34 -3.32 -80.97
CA ARG A 148 -22.05 -4.42 -81.93
C ARG A 148 -23.26 -5.28 -82.25
N GLY A 149 -24.32 -5.19 -81.44
CA GLY A 149 -25.49 -6.03 -81.53
C GLY A 149 -26.75 -5.19 -81.42
N GLY A 150 -27.12 -4.51 -82.51
CA GLY A 150 -28.53 -4.17 -82.73
C GLY A 150 -29.35 -5.44 -82.49
N TRP A 151 -30.14 -5.42 -81.42
CA TRP A 151 -30.73 -6.57 -80.74
C TRP A 151 -31.26 -7.63 -81.73
N SER A 152 -30.41 -8.58 -82.09
CA SER A 152 -30.82 -9.74 -82.85
C SER A 152 -31.52 -10.65 -81.86
N ARG A 153 -32.84 -10.69 -82.01
CA ARG A 153 -33.78 -11.60 -81.36
C ARG A 153 -33.30 -13.05 -81.55
N GLY A 154 -32.48 -13.51 -80.62
CA GLY A 154 -31.95 -14.87 -80.56
C GLY A 154 -32.07 -15.35 -79.14
N ALA A 155 -33.11 -16.13 -78.88
CA ALA A 155 -33.32 -16.85 -77.65
C ALA A 155 -32.12 -17.80 -77.41
N ALA A 156 -31.22 -17.41 -76.52
CA ALA A 156 -30.22 -18.31 -75.96
C ALA A 156 -30.61 -18.56 -74.51
N THR A 157 -31.24 -19.71 -74.29
CA THR A 157 -31.58 -20.27 -73.00
C THR A 157 -30.34 -20.31 -72.11
N VAL A 158 -30.36 -19.52 -71.03
CA VAL A 158 -29.41 -19.66 -69.92
C VAL A 158 -29.66 -21.02 -69.28
N PRO A 159 -28.67 -21.93 -69.20
CA PRO A 159 -28.83 -23.14 -68.41
C PRO A 159 -28.92 -22.69 -66.94
N VAL A 160 -30.11 -22.85 -66.36
CA VAL A 160 -30.33 -22.73 -64.93
C VAL A 160 -29.62 -23.92 -64.29
N THR A 161 -28.41 -23.71 -63.79
CA THR A 161 -27.82 -24.60 -62.79
C THR A 161 -28.67 -24.46 -61.52
N PRO A 162 -29.31 -25.54 -61.02
CA PRO A 162 -30.06 -25.46 -59.78
C PRO A 162 -29.13 -24.99 -58.66
N LEU A 163 -29.50 -23.89 -58.00
CA LEU A 163 -28.88 -23.46 -56.76
C LEU A 163 -29.07 -24.59 -55.75
N GLU A 164 -27.97 -25.26 -55.39
CA GLU A 164 -27.96 -26.20 -54.28
C GLU A 164 -28.26 -25.41 -53.00
N PRO A 165 -29.32 -25.75 -52.24
CA PRO A 165 -29.58 -25.08 -50.99
C PRO A 165 -28.39 -25.31 -50.07
N VAL A 166 -27.76 -24.23 -49.59
CA VAL A 166 -26.71 -24.28 -48.57
C VAL A 166 -27.24 -25.12 -47.42
N ARG A 167 -26.72 -26.34 -47.31
CA ARG A 167 -27.16 -27.35 -46.36
C ARG A 167 -26.88 -26.80 -44.96
N SER A 168 -27.94 -26.43 -44.26
CA SER A 168 -27.92 -25.79 -42.93
C SER A 168 -27.30 -26.66 -41.82
N GLU A 169 -26.91 -27.90 -42.11
CA GLU A 169 -26.21 -28.80 -41.19
C GLU A 169 -24.80 -28.29 -40.82
N VAL A 170 -24.04 -27.75 -41.78
CA VAL A 170 -22.63 -27.39 -41.54
C VAL A 170 -22.50 -26.16 -40.63
N VAL A 171 -23.44 -25.22 -40.72
CA VAL A 171 -23.47 -24.04 -39.83
C VAL A 171 -23.88 -24.42 -38.41
N HIS A 172 -24.76 -25.41 -38.23
CA HIS A 172 -25.14 -25.92 -36.91
C HIS A 172 -24.05 -26.78 -36.25
N GLU A 173 -23.32 -27.58 -37.02
CA GLU A 173 -22.17 -28.34 -36.50
C GLU A 173 -21.04 -27.42 -36.01
N HIS A 174 -20.72 -26.37 -36.78
CA HIS A 174 -19.68 -25.43 -36.36
C HIS A 174 -20.08 -24.62 -35.12
N ALA A 175 -21.35 -24.20 -35.02
CA ALA A 175 -21.84 -23.50 -33.82
C ALA A 175 -21.79 -24.40 -32.57
N MET A 176 -22.22 -25.67 -32.67
CA MET A 176 -22.17 -26.63 -31.57
C MET A 176 -20.72 -26.99 -31.17
N ALA A 177 -19.80 -27.06 -32.14
CA ALA A 177 -18.39 -27.30 -31.87
C ALA A 177 -17.71 -26.12 -31.15
N GLU A 178 -18.10 -24.88 -31.47
CA GLU A 178 -17.60 -23.69 -30.77
C GLU A 178 -18.17 -23.57 -29.36
N GLU A 179 -19.46 -23.85 -29.16
CA GLU A 179 -20.08 -23.87 -27.83
C GLU A 179 -19.47 -24.93 -26.92
N ALA A 180 -19.19 -26.13 -27.45
CA ALA A 180 -18.53 -27.20 -26.69
C ALA A 180 -17.11 -26.80 -26.24
N ARG A 181 -16.34 -26.14 -27.10
CA ARG A 181 -15.00 -25.62 -26.74
C ARG A 181 -15.08 -24.52 -25.69
N GLN A 182 -16.07 -23.64 -25.78
CA GLN A 182 -16.29 -22.61 -24.76
C GLN A 182 -16.74 -23.19 -23.42
N ALA A 183 -17.57 -24.24 -23.42
CA ALA A 183 -17.97 -24.92 -22.20
C ALA A 183 -16.76 -25.58 -21.49
N GLN A 184 -15.88 -26.22 -22.26
CA GLN A 184 -14.64 -26.81 -21.73
C GLN A 184 -13.71 -25.79 -21.11
N LEU A 185 -13.50 -24.63 -21.75
CA LEU A 185 -12.66 -23.56 -21.20
C LEU A 185 -13.21 -23.01 -19.88
N ARG A 186 -14.53 -22.86 -19.76
CA ARG A 186 -15.16 -22.41 -18.50
C ARG A 186 -15.03 -23.44 -17.38
N GLU A 187 -15.08 -24.73 -17.71
CA GLU A 187 -14.84 -25.78 -16.72
C GLU A 187 -13.38 -25.82 -16.28
N GLU A 188 -12.42 -25.64 -17.19
CA GLU A 188 -11.00 -25.54 -16.84
C GLU A 188 -10.71 -24.33 -15.94
N GLU A 189 -11.30 -23.17 -16.23
CA GLU A 189 -11.17 -21.98 -15.37
C GLU A 189 -11.73 -22.21 -13.97
N ARG A 190 -12.92 -22.83 -13.86
CA ARG A 190 -13.51 -23.19 -12.55
C ARG A 190 -12.61 -24.13 -11.76
N MET A 191 -12.08 -25.17 -12.42
CA MET A 191 -11.18 -26.13 -11.79
C MET A 191 -9.86 -25.48 -11.37
N ARG A 192 -9.38 -24.48 -12.12
CA ARG A 192 -8.18 -23.72 -11.77
C ARG A 192 -8.43 -22.84 -10.55
N ASP A 193 -9.57 -22.17 -10.50
CA ASP A 193 -9.96 -21.32 -9.36
C ASP A 193 -10.16 -22.14 -8.08
N GLU A 194 -10.76 -23.33 -8.17
CA GLU A 194 -10.88 -24.25 -7.03
C GLU A 194 -9.50 -24.70 -6.51
N ARG A 195 -8.57 -25.07 -7.41
CA ARG A 195 -7.20 -25.43 -7.00
C ARG A 195 -6.46 -24.28 -6.32
N MET A 196 -6.57 -23.07 -6.88
CA MET A 196 -5.96 -21.87 -6.28
C MET A 196 -6.57 -21.54 -4.91
N ARG A 197 -7.86 -21.84 -4.71
CA ARG A 197 -8.53 -21.66 -3.43
C ARG A 197 -8.05 -22.69 -2.40
N ASP A 198 -7.89 -23.94 -2.80
CA ASP A 198 -7.39 -25.00 -1.93
C ASP A 198 -5.91 -24.79 -1.55
N GLU A 199 -5.07 -24.31 -2.48
CA GLU A 199 -3.69 -23.91 -2.16
C GLU A 199 -3.67 -22.78 -1.13
N ARG A 200 -4.51 -21.75 -1.30
CA ARG A 200 -4.59 -20.63 -0.34
C ARG A 200 -4.99 -21.09 1.06
N ILE A 201 -5.97 -22.00 1.17
CA ILE A 201 -6.43 -22.55 2.45
C ILE A 201 -5.33 -23.39 3.11
N ARG A 202 -4.50 -24.07 2.32
CA ARG A 202 -3.39 -24.88 2.80
C ARG A 202 -2.20 -24.03 3.27
N GLU A 203 -1.94 -22.89 2.64
CA GLU A 203 -0.84 -21.98 2.99
C GLU A 203 -1.18 -21.04 4.17
N GLU A 204 -2.45 -20.72 4.40
CA GLU A 204 -2.92 -19.88 5.53
C GLU A 204 -2.43 -20.33 6.92
N PRO A 205 -2.46 -21.64 7.30
CA PRO A 205 -1.97 -22.10 8.60
C PRO A 205 -0.43 -22.12 8.72
N GLU A 206 0.32 -22.20 7.60
CA GLU A 206 1.78 -22.14 7.59
C GLU A 206 2.25 -20.70 7.86
N LEU A 207 1.65 -19.72 7.17
CA LEU A 207 1.91 -18.29 7.40
C LEU A 207 1.57 -17.86 8.84
N ARG A 208 0.49 -18.40 9.43
CA ARG A 208 0.13 -18.15 10.83
C ARG A 208 1.10 -18.76 11.84
N ARG A 209 1.85 -19.80 11.46
CA ARG A 209 2.92 -20.38 12.27
C ARG A 209 4.20 -19.58 12.15
N GLU A 210 4.49 -19.02 10.98
CA GLU A 210 5.68 -18.21 10.70
C GLU A 210 5.57 -16.77 11.24
N GLU A 211 4.36 -16.19 11.26
CA GLU A 211 4.07 -14.88 11.86
C GLU A 211 4.00 -14.87 13.40
N ARG A 212 4.15 -16.01 14.09
CA ARG A 212 4.35 -16.02 15.55
C ARG A 212 5.84 -15.87 15.86
N PRO A 213 6.35 -14.68 16.21
CA PRO A 213 7.74 -14.53 16.60
C PRO A 213 7.87 -15.01 18.05
N GLY A 214 8.45 -16.19 18.24
CA GLY A 214 9.15 -16.56 19.47
C GLY A 214 8.30 -17.07 20.64
N GLU A 215 7.96 -18.36 20.63
CA GLU A 215 8.04 -19.16 21.86
C GLU A 215 9.40 -19.87 21.89
N GLN A 216 10.45 -19.07 22.11
CA GLN A 216 11.69 -19.62 22.64
C GLN A 216 11.44 -19.99 24.11
N PRO A 217 11.77 -21.20 24.58
CA PRO A 217 11.70 -21.53 25.98
C PRO A 217 12.65 -20.61 26.75
N THR A 218 12.07 -19.68 27.50
CA THR A 218 12.76 -18.66 28.31
C THR A 218 13.84 -19.30 29.19
N GLY A 219 15.10 -18.95 28.94
CA GLY A 219 16.30 -19.36 29.67
C GLY A 219 16.42 -18.83 31.11
N TRP A 220 15.33 -18.43 31.74
CA TRP A 220 15.30 -17.91 33.12
C TRP A 220 15.05 -18.99 34.19
N ARG A 221 14.78 -20.23 33.80
CA ARG A 221 14.64 -21.39 34.71
C ARG A 221 15.96 -22.07 35.10
N ARG A 222 17.11 -21.49 34.74
CA ARG A 222 18.43 -22.08 35.05
C ARG A 222 19.10 -21.50 36.30
N TRP A 223 18.47 -20.52 36.94
CA TRP A 223 19.03 -19.79 38.09
C TRP A 223 18.07 -19.66 39.28
N PHE A 224 17.06 -20.53 39.36
CA PHE A 224 16.23 -20.76 40.55
C PHE A 224 15.89 -22.23 40.67
#